data_AF-A0A6I1ZIU4-F1
#
_entry.id   AF-A0A6I1ZIU4-F1
#
_cell.length_a   1.000
_cell.length_b   1.000
_cell.length_c   1.000
_cell.angle_alpha   90.00
_cell.angle_beta   90.00
_cell.angle_gamma   90.00
#
_symmetry.space_group_name_H-M   'P 1'
#
loop_
_entity.id
_entity.type
_entity.pdbx_description
1 polymer ?
#
loop_
_entity_poly.entity_id
_entity_poly.type
_entity_poly.pdbx_seq_one_letter_code
_entity_poly.pdbx_strand_id
1 'polypeptide(L)'
;KEIEDLHIVKVLDKKKVGKVNLYLGEVEVTNHVVGFKKKAQYTDEVIGEEPLDLPPQTFATVGLWFDLSDGVESRLEETQLDFAGGLHAVEHAAIGILPLFAMCDRNDIGGVSTPLHPDTGRPQVFIYDAYPGGIGITEKGFDIITELWQATLRTIVECPCQDGCPSCIQSPKCGNNNQPLDKTAARVLLEELLS
;
A
#
# COMPACT_ATOMS: atom_id res chain seq x y z
N LYS A 1 14.56 5.93 -9.01
CA LYS A 1 13.54 5.02 -9.58
C LYS A 1 13.78 3.69 -8.94
N GLU A 2 12.77 3.20 -8.25
CA GLU A 2 12.80 1.96 -7.49
C GLU A 2 11.64 1.11 -7.99
N ILE A 3 11.88 -0.19 -8.09
CA ILE A 3 10.87 -1.20 -8.43
C ILE A 3 10.79 -2.11 -7.22
N GLU A 4 9.57 -2.39 -6.80
CA GLU A 4 9.27 -3.25 -5.67
C GLU A 4 8.36 -4.39 -6.16
N ASP A 5 8.81 -5.62 -5.93
CA ASP A 5 8.10 -6.84 -6.24
C ASP A 5 7.86 -7.62 -4.95
N LEU A 6 6.70 -8.27 -4.84
CA LEU A 6 6.31 -9.07 -3.68
C LEU A 6 5.77 -10.42 -4.14
N HIS A 7 6.22 -11.50 -3.51
CA HIS A 7 5.71 -12.85 -3.73
C HIS A 7 5.20 -13.48 -2.45
N ILE A 8 4.06 -14.19 -2.55
CA ILE A 8 3.49 -14.96 -1.44
C ILE A 8 4.23 -16.28 -1.35
N VAL A 9 4.98 -16.48 -0.26
CA VAL A 9 5.67 -17.74 0.02
C VAL A 9 4.69 -18.74 0.61
N LYS A 10 3.88 -18.29 1.59
CA LYS A 10 2.96 -19.17 2.31
C LYS A 10 1.86 -18.38 3.02
N VAL A 11 0.62 -18.86 2.90
CA VAL A 11 -0.50 -18.36 3.72
C VAL A 11 -0.46 -19.03 5.10
N LEU A 12 -0.42 -18.23 6.15
CA LEU A 12 -0.42 -18.67 7.55
C LEU A 12 -1.82 -18.68 8.16
N ASP A 13 -2.61 -17.63 7.92
CA ASP A 13 -3.98 -17.53 8.38
C ASP A 13 -4.87 -16.82 7.33
N LYS A 14 -6.16 -17.08 7.41
CA LYS A 14 -7.19 -16.51 6.56
C LYS A 14 -8.48 -16.32 7.36
N LYS A 15 -9.03 -15.10 7.34
CA LYS A 15 -10.37 -14.83 7.88
C LYS A 15 -11.22 -14.04 6.90
N LYS A 16 -12.53 -14.13 7.09
CA LYS A 16 -13.50 -13.34 6.32
C LYS A 16 -13.86 -12.09 7.12
N VAL A 17 -13.81 -10.93 6.47
CA VAL A 17 -14.20 -9.64 7.04
C VAL A 17 -15.21 -9.01 6.10
N GLY A 18 -16.45 -8.86 6.56
CA GLY A 18 -17.56 -8.51 5.68
C GLY A 18 -17.69 -9.50 4.52
N LYS A 19 -17.54 -8.99 3.29
CA LYS A 19 -17.62 -9.79 2.06
C LYS A 19 -16.27 -10.26 1.52
N VAL A 20 -15.16 -9.72 2.04
CA VAL A 20 -13.81 -9.98 1.53
C VAL A 20 -13.05 -10.98 2.39
N ASN A 21 -11.99 -11.56 1.84
CA ASN A 21 -11.04 -12.35 2.61
C ASN A 21 -9.84 -11.48 2.97
N LEU A 22 -9.38 -11.64 4.20
CA LEU A 22 -8.11 -11.15 4.71
C LEU A 22 -7.18 -12.34 4.91
N TYR A 23 -5.91 -12.16 4.57
CA TYR A 23 -4.87 -13.16 4.67
C TYR A 23 -3.70 -12.62 5.47
N LEU A 24 -3.01 -13.52 6.16
CA LEU A 24 -1.73 -13.31 6.81
C LEU A 24 -0.78 -14.39 6.29
N GLY A 25 0.46 -14.04 6.00
CA GLY A 25 1.39 -15.00 5.42
C GLY A 25 2.84 -14.56 5.39
N GLU A 26 3.70 -15.52 5.09
CA GLU A 26 5.10 -15.28 4.75
C GLU A 26 5.15 -14.77 3.31
N VAL A 27 5.87 -13.66 3.11
CA VAL A 27 6.08 -13.01 1.82
C VAL A 27 7.56 -12.77 1.59
N GLU A 28 7.97 -12.74 0.33
CA GLU A 28 9.31 -12.34 -0.09
C GLU A 28 9.21 -11.01 -0.84
N VAL A 29 9.93 -10.00 -0.33
CA VAL A 29 9.93 -8.64 -0.90
C VAL A 29 11.27 -8.40 -1.58
N THR A 30 11.23 -7.88 -2.80
CA THR A 30 12.41 -7.53 -3.59
C THR A 30 12.37 -6.06 -3.98
N ASN A 31 13.39 -5.31 -3.56
CA ASN A 31 13.59 -3.90 -3.90
C ASN A 31 14.74 -3.76 -4.89
N HIS A 32 14.51 -3.04 -5.99
CA HIS A 32 15.52 -2.82 -7.03
C HIS A 32 15.59 -1.36 -7.45
N VAL A 33 16.71 -0.71 -7.13
CA VAL A 33 17.01 0.66 -7.55
C VAL A 33 17.64 0.65 -8.95
N VAL A 34 16.82 0.93 -9.95
CA VAL A 34 17.19 0.84 -11.39
C VAL A 34 17.72 2.15 -11.99
N GLY A 35 17.72 3.25 -11.23
CA GLY A 35 18.20 4.53 -11.74
C GLY A 35 17.86 5.73 -10.86
N PHE A 36 18.37 6.90 -11.23
CA PHE A 36 18.09 8.17 -10.54
C PHE A 36 17.80 9.30 -11.53
N LYS A 37 17.11 10.33 -11.04
CA LYS A 37 16.86 11.57 -11.79
C LYS A 37 17.85 12.64 -11.37
N LYS A 38 18.41 13.36 -12.34
CA LYS A 38 19.17 14.59 -12.12
C LYS A 38 18.19 15.75 -12.11
N LYS A 39 18.22 16.56 -11.05
CA LYS A 39 17.41 17.77 -10.93
C LYS A 39 18.29 19.02 -10.92
N ALA A 40 17.87 20.05 -11.62
CA ALA A 40 18.53 21.36 -11.58
C ALA A 40 18.44 21.95 -10.17
N GLN A 41 19.59 22.36 -9.64
CA GLN A 41 19.65 23.08 -8.37
C GLN A 41 18.80 24.36 -8.52
N TYR A 42 17.93 24.63 -7.54
CA TYR A 42 16.98 25.77 -7.46
C TYR A 42 15.65 25.64 -8.20
N THR A 43 15.56 24.95 -9.34
CA THR A 43 14.27 24.83 -10.09
C THR A 43 13.58 23.49 -9.89
N ASP A 44 14.28 22.47 -9.38
CA ASP A 44 13.83 21.07 -9.32
C ASP A 44 13.45 20.45 -10.67
N GLU A 45 13.76 21.14 -11.78
CA GLU A 45 13.53 20.68 -13.14
C GLU A 45 14.36 19.42 -13.40
N VAL A 46 13.74 18.38 -13.96
CA VAL A 46 14.44 17.15 -14.32
C VAL A 46 15.30 17.40 -15.55
N ILE A 47 16.62 17.41 -15.36
CA ILE A 47 17.62 17.67 -16.41
C ILE A 47 18.24 16.40 -16.99
N GLY A 48 17.84 15.24 -16.48
CA GLY A 48 18.26 13.94 -17.00
C GLY A 48 17.82 12.79 -16.11
N GLU A 49 17.91 11.58 -16.64
CA GLU A 49 17.76 10.34 -15.89
C GLU A 49 18.96 9.44 -16.21
N GLU A 50 19.52 8.79 -15.20
CA GLU A 50 20.65 7.88 -15.35
C GLU A 50 20.24 6.50 -14.84
N PRO A 51 20.43 5.44 -15.65
CA PRO A 51 20.20 4.08 -15.20
C PRO A 51 21.28 3.68 -14.19
N LEU A 52 20.92 2.77 -13.29
CA LEU A 52 21.83 2.13 -12.35
C LEU A 52 21.73 0.62 -12.50
N ASP A 53 22.87 -0.05 -12.39
CA ASP A 53 22.99 -1.50 -12.37
C ASP A 53 23.41 -1.91 -10.95
N LEU A 54 22.45 -1.89 -10.03
CA LEU A 54 22.64 -2.29 -8.64
C LEU A 54 21.94 -3.63 -8.40
N PRO A 55 22.52 -4.53 -7.59
CA PRO A 55 21.87 -5.80 -7.30
C PRO A 55 20.55 -5.58 -6.55
N PRO A 56 19.48 -6.33 -6.87
CA PRO A 56 18.24 -6.28 -6.10
C PRO A 56 18.46 -6.79 -4.67
N GLN A 57 17.71 -6.22 -3.73
CA GLN A 57 17.70 -6.65 -2.34
C GLN A 57 16.42 -7.40 -2.04
N THR A 58 16.56 -8.66 -1.66
CA THR A 58 15.43 -9.55 -1.37
C THR A 58 15.47 -10.00 0.08
N PHE A 59 14.33 -9.99 0.75
CA PHE A 59 14.18 -10.53 2.11
C PHE A 59 12.80 -11.14 2.32
N ALA A 60 12.76 -12.22 3.11
CA ALA A 60 11.52 -12.82 3.57
C ALA A 60 11.01 -12.10 4.82
N THR A 61 9.70 -11.91 4.93
CA THR A 61 9.03 -11.27 6.07
C THR A 61 7.59 -11.77 6.21
N VAL A 62 6.83 -11.24 7.17
CA VAL A 62 5.40 -11.48 7.34
C VAL A 62 4.62 -10.28 6.78
N GLY A 63 3.52 -10.57 6.10
CA GLY A 63 2.61 -9.57 5.59
C GLY A 63 1.15 -9.98 5.69
N LEU A 64 0.28 -8.97 5.66
CA LEU A 64 -1.16 -9.12 5.50
C LEU A 64 -1.59 -8.53 4.16
N TRP A 65 -2.64 -9.10 3.58
CA TRP A 65 -3.27 -8.59 2.37
C TRP A 65 -4.74 -8.98 2.33
N PHE A 66 -5.52 -8.30 1.50
CA PHE A 66 -6.97 -8.48 1.46
C PHE A 66 -7.53 -8.37 0.05
N ASP A 67 -8.48 -9.25 -0.24
CA ASP A 67 -9.28 -9.18 -1.45
C ASP A 67 -10.14 -7.90 -1.47
N LEU A 68 -10.50 -7.45 -2.67
CA LEU A 68 -11.57 -6.48 -2.87
C LEU A 68 -12.85 -7.18 -3.33
N SER A 69 -13.98 -6.46 -3.25
CA SER A 69 -15.26 -6.97 -3.72
C SER A 69 -15.30 -7.06 -5.24
N ASP A 70 -16.00 -8.07 -5.74
CA ASP A 70 -16.22 -8.20 -7.18
C ASP A 70 -16.95 -6.96 -7.75
N GLY A 71 -16.43 -6.41 -8.84
CA GLY A 71 -17.05 -5.29 -9.56
C GLY A 71 -16.73 -3.88 -9.01
N VAL A 72 -15.93 -3.75 -7.95
CA VAL A 72 -15.52 -2.43 -7.44
C VAL A 72 -14.67 -1.65 -8.45
N GLU A 73 -13.78 -2.33 -9.15
CA GLU A 73 -12.95 -1.75 -10.21
C GLU A 73 -13.82 -1.10 -11.29
N SER A 74 -14.76 -1.86 -11.86
CA SER A 74 -15.69 -1.34 -12.89
C SER A 74 -16.52 -0.15 -12.38
N ARG A 75 -16.96 -0.17 -11.12
CA ARG A 75 -17.70 0.95 -10.53
C ARG A 75 -16.84 2.22 -10.39
N LEU A 76 -15.57 2.07 -10.05
CA LEU A 76 -14.64 3.19 -9.97
C LEU A 76 -14.34 3.76 -11.36
N GLU A 77 -14.14 2.89 -12.34
CA GLU A 77 -13.97 3.30 -13.74
C GLU A 77 -15.19 4.05 -14.29
N GLU A 78 -16.41 3.57 -14.03
CA GLU A 78 -17.67 4.24 -14.42
C GLU A 78 -17.81 5.64 -13.81
N THR A 79 -17.21 5.86 -12.63
CA THR A 79 -17.19 7.15 -11.95
C THR A 79 -15.95 7.99 -12.25
N GLN A 80 -15.13 7.57 -13.21
CA GLN A 80 -13.89 8.22 -13.63
C GLN A 80 -12.86 8.38 -12.49
N LEU A 81 -12.89 7.47 -11.52
CA LEU A 81 -11.94 7.42 -10.42
C LEU A 81 -10.79 6.46 -10.77
N ASP A 82 -9.58 6.80 -10.34
CA ASP A 82 -8.40 5.98 -10.62
C ASP A 82 -8.32 4.80 -9.63
N PHE A 83 -8.62 3.60 -10.11
CA PHE A 83 -8.59 2.39 -9.29
C PHE A 83 -7.20 2.10 -8.71
N ALA A 84 -6.15 2.21 -9.53
CA ALA A 84 -4.77 2.00 -9.09
C ALA A 84 -4.35 3.10 -8.09
N GLY A 85 -4.73 4.34 -8.36
CA GLY A 85 -4.54 5.47 -7.45
C GLY A 85 -5.28 5.29 -6.12
N GLY A 86 -6.46 4.66 -6.13
CA GLY A 86 -7.24 4.32 -4.94
C GLY A 86 -6.56 3.24 -4.10
N LEU A 87 -6.12 2.14 -4.71
CA LEU A 87 -5.39 1.07 -4.03
C LEU A 87 -4.13 1.60 -3.33
N HIS A 88 -3.35 2.41 -4.05
CA HIS A 88 -2.12 3.02 -3.54
C HIS A 88 -2.38 4.03 -2.42
N ALA A 89 -3.47 4.80 -2.52
CA ALA A 89 -3.89 5.70 -1.46
C ALA A 89 -4.38 4.95 -0.20
N VAL A 90 -5.07 3.81 -0.34
CA VAL A 90 -5.45 2.94 0.79
C VAL A 90 -4.21 2.37 1.46
N GLU A 91 -3.25 1.87 0.69
CA GLU A 91 -1.97 1.36 1.18
C GLU A 91 -1.24 2.41 2.04
N HIS A 92 -1.02 3.61 1.48
CA HIS A 92 -0.36 4.71 2.17
C HIS A 92 -1.06 5.11 3.47
N ALA A 93 -2.39 5.28 3.41
CA ALA A 93 -3.17 5.71 4.55
C ALA A 93 -3.17 4.64 5.66
N ALA A 94 -3.35 3.36 5.31
CA ALA A 94 -3.35 2.26 6.27
C ALA A 94 -1.98 2.11 6.95
N ILE A 95 -0.89 2.18 6.19
CA ILE A 95 0.49 2.17 6.73
C ILE A 95 0.74 3.38 7.64
N GLY A 96 0.20 4.54 7.28
CA GLY A 96 0.31 5.75 8.12
C GLY A 96 -0.43 5.64 9.45
N ILE A 97 -1.51 4.84 9.50
CA ILE A 97 -2.39 4.71 10.67
C ILE A 97 -2.03 3.52 11.56
N LEU A 98 -1.53 2.42 11.00
CA LEU A 98 -1.15 1.21 11.75
C LEU A 98 -0.22 1.45 12.96
N PRO A 99 0.76 2.37 12.91
CA PRO A 99 1.57 2.73 14.07
C PRO A 99 0.77 3.11 15.34
N LEU A 100 -0.42 3.70 15.18
CA LEU A 100 -1.29 4.07 16.31
C LEU A 100 -1.84 2.85 17.08
N PHE A 101 -1.82 1.67 16.46
CA PHE A 101 -2.33 0.42 17.03
C PHE A 101 -1.22 -0.57 17.38
N ALA A 102 -0.13 -0.58 16.62
CA ALA A 102 0.98 -1.51 16.79
C ALA A 102 2.14 -0.95 17.64
N MET A 103 2.11 0.35 18.00
CA MET A 103 3.16 1.03 18.77
C MET A 103 4.56 0.90 18.13
N CYS A 104 4.62 0.93 16.81
CA CYS A 104 5.84 0.89 16.01
C CYS A 104 6.13 2.25 15.37
N ASP A 105 7.28 2.40 14.72
CA ASP A 105 7.51 3.52 13.82
C ASP A 105 6.89 3.21 12.45
N ARG A 106 6.50 4.24 11.70
CA ARG A 106 6.03 4.07 10.32
C ARG A 106 7.09 3.39 9.44
N ASN A 107 8.37 3.61 9.75
CA ASN A 107 9.47 3.04 8.99
C ASN A 107 9.64 1.53 9.16
N ASP A 108 8.96 0.94 10.15
CA ASP A 108 8.96 -0.50 10.41
C ASP A 108 7.93 -1.25 9.52
N ILE A 109 7.21 -0.52 8.66
CA ILE A 109 6.14 -1.05 7.81
C ILE A 109 6.41 -0.69 6.35
N GLY A 110 6.29 -1.68 5.46
CA GLY A 110 6.27 -1.50 4.02
C GLY A 110 4.93 -1.89 3.41
N GLY A 111 4.77 -1.64 2.12
CA GLY A 111 3.54 -1.97 1.42
C GLY A 111 3.72 -2.03 -0.08
N VAL A 112 2.81 -2.75 -0.72
CA VAL A 112 2.68 -2.84 -2.17
C VAL A 112 1.21 -2.85 -2.51
N SER A 113 0.81 -2.02 -3.47
CA SER A 113 -0.52 -2.05 -4.07
C SER A 113 -0.42 -2.32 -5.57
N THR A 114 -1.30 -3.19 -6.06
CA THR A 114 -1.34 -3.52 -7.49
C THR A 114 -2.76 -3.86 -7.93
N PRO A 115 -3.23 -3.35 -9.08
CA PRO A 115 -4.48 -3.80 -9.69
C PRO A 115 -4.48 -5.28 -10.09
N LEU A 116 -3.31 -5.89 -10.30
CA LEU A 116 -3.19 -7.29 -10.66
C LEU A 116 -1.91 -7.90 -10.06
N HIS A 117 -2.04 -8.57 -8.93
CA HIS A 117 -0.92 -9.26 -8.30
C HIS A 117 -0.63 -10.60 -9.01
N PRO A 118 0.62 -10.92 -9.37
CA PRO A 118 0.95 -12.12 -10.14
C PRO A 118 0.52 -13.42 -9.45
N ASP A 119 0.67 -13.51 -8.13
CA ASP A 119 0.37 -14.76 -7.40
C ASP A 119 -1.13 -14.96 -7.11
N THR A 120 -1.92 -13.88 -7.06
CA THR A 120 -3.36 -13.97 -6.72
C THR A 120 -4.27 -13.80 -7.94
N GLY A 121 -3.75 -13.22 -9.02
CA GLY A 121 -4.52 -12.85 -10.21
C GLY A 121 -5.62 -11.82 -9.92
N ARG A 122 -5.48 -11.04 -8.84
CA ARG A 122 -6.48 -10.08 -8.34
C ARG A 122 -5.82 -8.77 -7.92
N PRO A 123 -6.61 -7.69 -7.81
CA PRO A 123 -6.17 -6.47 -7.14
C PRO A 123 -5.85 -6.77 -5.67
N GLN A 124 -4.73 -6.25 -5.17
CA GLN A 124 -4.28 -6.47 -3.80
C GLN A 124 -3.61 -5.23 -3.22
N VAL A 125 -3.78 -5.06 -1.92
CA VAL A 125 -2.97 -4.19 -1.08
C VAL A 125 -2.29 -5.07 -0.04
N PHE A 126 -0.96 -5.04 -0.04
CA PHE A 126 -0.10 -5.70 0.94
C PHE A 126 0.42 -4.67 1.93
N ILE A 127 0.44 -5.06 3.21
CA ILE A 127 1.18 -4.39 4.27
C ILE A 127 2.09 -5.46 4.87
N TYR A 128 3.38 -5.18 4.95
CA TYR A 128 4.37 -6.14 5.44
C TYR A 128 5.32 -5.51 6.46
N ASP A 129 5.91 -6.34 7.31
CA ASP A 129 6.92 -5.89 8.27
C ASP A 129 8.22 -5.58 7.52
N ALA A 130 8.72 -4.34 7.62
CA ALA A 130 9.95 -3.90 6.92
C ALA A 130 11.23 -4.41 7.62
N TYR A 131 11.21 -5.66 8.07
CA TYR A 131 12.29 -6.32 8.78
C TYR A 131 12.36 -7.81 8.39
N PRO A 132 13.55 -8.36 8.07
CA PRO A 132 13.68 -9.78 7.72
C PRO A 132 13.15 -10.72 8.82
N GLY A 133 12.30 -11.65 8.43
CA GLY A 133 11.64 -12.62 9.31
C GLY A 133 10.36 -12.13 9.98
N GLY A 134 10.00 -10.85 9.85
CA GLY A 134 8.86 -10.26 10.56
C GLY A 134 9.15 -9.96 12.03
N ILE A 135 8.41 -9.01 12.58
CA ILE A 135 8.53 -8.52 13.97
C ILE A 135 7.17 -8.44 14.70
N GLY A 136 6.07 -8.87 14.07
CA GLY A 136 4.76 -8.97 14.70
C GLY A 136 3.79 -7.83 14.37
N ILE A 137 4.17 -6.88 13.52
CA ILE A 137 3.34 -5.68 13.26
C ILE A 137 2.13 -6.05 12.40
N THR A 138 2.34 -6.85 11.37
CA THR A 138 1.29 -7.27 10.45
C THR A 138 0.37 -8.31 11.05
N GLU A 139 0.85 -9.17 11.95
CA GLU A 139 -0.01 -10.03 12.77
C GLU A 139 -0.95 -9.18 13.62
N LYS A 140 -0.43 -8.12 14.26
CA LYS A 140 -1.26 -7.17 15.00
C LYS A 140 -2.27 -6.47 14.09
N GLY A 141 -1.82 -6.01 12.92
CA GLY A 141 -2.68 -5.38 11.90
C GLY A 141 -3.78 -6.32 11.40
N PHE A 142 -3.47 -7.60 11.22
CA PHE A 142 -4.41 -8.63 10.82
C PHE A 142 -5.49 -8.82 11.89
N ASP A 143 -5.11 -8.88 13.16
CA ASP A 143 -6.05 -9.02 14.29
C ASP A 143 -7.06 -7.88 14.35
N ILE A 144 -6.59 -6.63 14.17
CA ILE A 144 -7.37 -5.39 14.33
C ILE A 144 -7.77 -4.72 13.01
N ILE A 145 -7.85 -5.49 11.92
CA ILE A 145 -8.00 -4.94 10.57
C ILE A 145 -9.22 -4.01 10.41
N THR A 146 -10.33 -4.33 11.08
CA THR A 146 -11.58 -3.57 10.97
C THR A 146 -11.40 -2.19 11.59
N GLU A 147 -10.79 -2.13 12.77
CA GLU A 147 -10.44 -0.90 13.46
C GLU A 147 -9.43 -0.08 12.65
N LEU A 148 -8.46 -0.75 12.02
CA LEU A 148 -7.48 -0.10 11.13
C LEU A 148 -8.18 0.54 9.92
N TRP A 149 -9.04 -0.19 9.21
CA TRP A 149 -9.78 0.34 8.07
C TRP A 149 -10.72 1.48 8.47
N GLN A 150 -11.40 1.38 9.61
CA GLN A 150 -12.26 2.47 10.13
C GLN A 150 -11.46 3.73 10.43
N ALA A 151 -10.30 3.60 11.08
CA ALA A 151 -9.43 4.73 11.38
C ALA A 151 -8.82 5.33 10.09
N THR A 152 -8.45 4.47 9.13
CA THR A 152 -7.94 4.88 7.82
C THR A 152 -8.99 5.68 7.04
N LEU A 153 -10.22 5.15 6.96
CA LEU A 153 -11.35 5.85 6.32
C LEU A 153 -11.62 7.19 6.99
N ARG A 154 -11.63 7.23 8.32
CA ARG A 154 -11.84 8.47 9.09
C ARG A 154 -10.79 9.52 8.75
N THR A 155 -9.52 9.16 8.73
CA THR A 155 -8.43 10.07 8.35
C THR A 155 -8.62 10.65 6.95
N ILE A 156 -9.03 9.82 5.98
CA ILE A 156 -9.28 10.27 4.60
C ILE A 156 -10.48 11.23 4.56
N VAL A 157 -11.59 10.89 5.22
CA VAL A 157 -12.84 11.66 5.20
C VAL A 157 -12.72 12.99 5.94
N GLU A 158 -12.07 13.01 7.11
CA GLU A 158 -11.93 14.21 7.94
C GLU A 158 -10.85 15.17 7.46
N CYS A 159 -9.91 14.71 6.62
CA CYS A 159 -8.86 15.56 6.09
C CYS A 159 -9.45 16.63 5.14
N PRO A 160 -9.17 17.93 5.35
CA PRO A 160 -9.78 19.03 4.59
C PRO A 160 -9.22 19.20 3.16
N CYS A 161 -8.21 18.42 2.76
CA CYS A 161 -7.64 18.50 1.42
C CYS A 161 -8.59 17.94 0.36
N GLN A 162 -8.46 18.42 -0.88
CA GLN A 162 -9.27 17.96 -2.00
C GLN A 162 -8.69 16.68 -2.62
N ASP A 163 -7.42 16.74 -3.05
CA ASP A 163 -6.84 15.70 -3.92
C ASP A 163 -5.97 14.67 -3.16
N GLY A 164 -5.66 14.94 -1.90
CA GLY A 164 -4.72 14.16 -1.09
C GLY A 164 -3.50 14.96 -0.64
N CYS A 165 -3.00 14.68 0.57
CA CYS A 165 -1.86 15.39 1.15
C CYS A 165 -1.06 14.48 2.10
N PRO A 166 0.08 14.95 2.65
CA PRO A 166 0.88 14.22 3.63
C PRO A 166 0.14 13.79 4.91
N SER A 167 -1.01 14.40 5.21
CA SER A 167 -1.80 14.05 6.39
C SER A 167 -2.87 12.98 6.13
N CYS A 168 -3.05 12.51 4.89
CA CYS A 168 -4.05 11.47 4.59
C CYS A 168 -3.52 10.33 3.72
N ILE A 169 -3.12 10.59 2.48
CA ILE A 169 -2.84 9.53 1.49
C ILE A 169 -1.45 9.60 0.87
N GLN A 170 -0.62 10.59 1.23
CA GLN A 170 0.77 10.64 0.76
C GLN A 170 1.71 9.99 1.76
N SER A 171 2.72 9.31 1.22
CA SER A 171 3.78 8.63 1.94
C SER A 171 5.12 9.31 1.66
N PRO A 172 5.92 9.65 2.70
CA PRO A 172 7.28 10.13 2.49
C PRO A 172 8.24 9.04 1.98
N LYS A 173 7.83 7.77 2.02
CA LYS A 173 8.60 6.60 1.55
C LYS A 173 8.14 6.07 0.19
N CYS A 174 7.21 6.74 -0.48
CA CYS A 174 6.72 6.28 -1.79
C CYS A 174 7.83 6.38 -2.86
N GLY A 175 8.30 5.22 -3.36
CA GLY A 175 9.28 5.15 -4.47
C GLY A 175 8.75 5.70 -5.81
N ASN A 176 7.42 5.84 -5.93
CA ASN A 176 6.72 6.33 -7.11
C ASN A 176 6.36 7.83 -7.04
N ASN A 177 7.01 8.60 -6.16
CA ASN A 177 6.74 10.05 -5.97
C ASN A 177 5.25 10.37 -5.68
N ASN A 178 4.57 9.50 -4.93
CA ASN A 178 3.15 9.66 -4.59
C ASN A 178 2.23 9.75 -5.84
N GLN A 179 2.54 8.99 -6.89
CA GLN A 179 1.71 8.91 -8.09
C GLN A 179 1.60 7.46 -8.62
N PRO A 180 0.41 7.03 -9.07
CA PRO A 180 -0.88 7.74 -8.97
C PRO A 180 -1.42 7.73 -7.52
N LEU A 181 -2.29 8.68 -7.16
CA LEU A 181 -3.05 8.67 -5.91
C LEU A 181 -4.43 9.27 -6.16
N ASP A 182 -5.47 8.61 -5.65
CA ASP A 182 -6.85 9.09 -5.72
C ASP A 182 -7.56 8.95 -4.37
N LYS A 183 -7.77 10.10 -3.72
CA LYS A 183 -8.41 10.19 -2.40
C LYS A 183 -9.86 9.66 -2.43
N THR A 184 -10.59 9.95 -3.49
CA THR A 184 -12.01 9.61 -3.59
C THR A 184 -12.17 8.11 -3.86
N ALA A 185 -11.33 7.56 -4.75
CA ALA A 185 -11.26 6.12 -4.98
C ALA A 185 -10.93 5.36 -3.68
N ALA A 186 -9.93 5.81 -2.92
CA ALA A 186 -9.55 5.19 -1.65
C ALA A 186 -10.69 5.19 -0.61
N ARG A 187 -11.45 6.28 -0.53
CA ARG A 187 -12.64 6.36 0.33
C ARG A 187 -13.65 5.28 -0.05
N VAL A 188 -13.98 5.16 -1.34
CA VAL A 188 -14.97 4.18 -1.83
C VAL A 188 -14.52 2.75 -1.55
N LEU A 189 -13.24 2.44 -1.77
CA LEU A 189 -12.66 1.13 -1.46
C LEU A 189 -12.79 0.79 0.03
N LEU A 190 -12.44 1.71 0.91
CA LEU A 190 -12.53 1.50 2.36
C LEU A 190 -13.98 1.37 2.87
N GLU A 191 -14.91 2.17 2.32
CA GLU A 191 -16.34 2.05 2.62
C GLU A 191 -16.87 0.66 2.23
N GLU A 192 -16.38 0.10 1.12
CA GLU A 192 -16.77 -1.22 0.66
C GLU A 192 -16.20 -2.35 1.53
N LEU A 193 -14.91 -2.25 1.90
CA LEU A 193 -14.25 -3.18 2.83
C LEU A 193 -14.95 -3.26 4.20
N LEU A 194 -15.61 -2.18 4.61
CA LEU A 194 -16.35 -2.08 5.86
C LEU A 194 -17.84 -2.45 5.75
N SER A 195 -18.32 -2.85 4.57
CA SER A 195 -19.73 -3.21 4.30
C SER A 195 -20.04 -4.69 4.45
#